data_AF-A0AAE7D6Y9-F1
#
_entry.id   AF-A0AAE7D6Y9-F1
#
_cell.length_a   1.000
_cell.length_b   1.000
_cell.length_c   1.000
_cell.angle_alpha   90.00
_cell.angle_beta   90.00
_cell.angle_gamma   90.00
#
_symmetry.space_group_name_H-M   'P 1'
#
loop_
_entity.id
_entity.type
_entity.pdbx_description
1 polymer ?
#
loop_
_entity_poly.entity_id
_entity_poly.type
_entity_poly.pdbx_seq_one_letter_code
_entity_poly.pdbx_strand_id
1 'polypeptide(L)'
;MKKSLYLLCCCLAASCGHPPVPVQTKSAADSVAPVSPDSLSFSYNGLWLTATAGKDSITLTYQLPTDTMHRHVGFRYPLYTGVAFPAEGIAVLHKNGYTAAPAGLIGDSLLLLPLINHVSNGLSLYIINLRSGKVSERDYRTALPHVWLNEDNHTLLLSDSRQLYHDSMSLYRSYRCVVVENELEKQAVGRLLFPPGKDADMTITRTAAQKLLQ
;
A
#
# COMPACT_ATOMS: atom_id res chain seq x y z
N MET A 1 -28.33 -67.50 -5.86
CA MET A 1 -28.99 -67.27 -7.17
C MET A 1 -30.46 -66.93 -6.95
N LYS A 2 -30.85 -65.65 -7.06
CA LYS A 2 -32.23 -65.18 -7.27
C LYS A 2 -32.17 -63.85 -8.01
N LYS A 3 -33.06 -63.70 -8.99
CA LYS A 3 -33.11 -62.70 -10.06
C LYS A 3 -34.07 -61.55 -9.72
N SER A 4 -33.85 -60.40 -10.40
CA SER A 4 -34.84 -59.42 -10.88
C SER A 4 -35.55 -58.55 -9.82
N LEU A 5 -35.97 -57.30 -10.03
CA LEU A 5 -36.25 -56.52 -11.24
C LEU A 5 -36.33 -55.01 -10.83
N TYR A 6 -35.70 -54.15 -11.64
CA TYR A 6 -36.04 -52.75 -12.02
C TYR A 6 -36.67 -51.76 -11.04
N LEU A 7 -36.06 -50.57 -10.94
CA LEU A 7 -36.77 -49.33 -11.23
C LEU A 7 -35.85 -48.29 -11.88
N LEU A 8 -36.24 -47.85 -13.08
CA LEU A 8 -35.69 -46.72 -13.80
C LEU A 8 -36.63 -45.53 -13.55
N CYS A 9 -36.13 -44.40 -13.07
CA CYS A 9 -36.76 -43.11 -13.40
C CYS A 9 -35.76 -41.96 -13.26
N CYS A 10 -35.63 -41.21 -14.34
CA CYS A 10 -34.85 -40.01 -14.50
C CYS A 10 -35.33 -38.88 -13.58
N CYS A 11 -34.41 -38.04 -13.11
CA CYS A 11 -34.60 -36.59 -13.08
C CYS A 11 -33.23 -35.90 -12.95
N LEU A 12 -32.85 -35.22 -14.04
CA LEU A 12 -31.87 -34.14 -14.01
C LEU A 12 -32.36 -33.04 -13.06
N ALA A 13 -31.53 -32.64 -12.11
CA ALA A 13 -31.54 -31.30 -11.56
C ALA A 13 -30.09 -30.83 -11.45
N ALA A 14 -29.65 -30.12 -12.49
CA ALA A 14 -28.46 -29.30 -12.44
C ALA A 14 -28.71 -28.17 -11.42
N SER A 15 -28.25 -28.37 -10.19
CA SER A 15 -28.07 -27.29 -9.24
C SER A 15 -26.69 -26.69 -9.49
N CYS A 16 -26.66 -25.57 -10.20
CA CYS A 16 -25.53 -24.64 -10.20
C CYS A 16 -25.36 -24.06 -8.78
N GLY A 17 -24.76 -24.84 -7.88
CA GLY A 17 -24.25 -24.32 -6.62
C GLY A 17 -22.96 -23.56 -6.91
N HIS A 18 -23.04 -22.24 -7.03
CA HIS A 18 -21.86 -21.39 -6.97
C HIS A 18 -21.10 -21.71 -5.66
N PRO A 19 -19.77 -21.91 -5.70
CA PRO A 19 -19.00 -21.91 -4.47
C PRO A 19 -19.20 -20.55 -3.79
N PRO A 20 -19.41 -20.50 -2.46
CA PRO A 20 -19.61 -19.25 -1.77
C PRO A 20 -18.38 -18.36 -2.00
N VAL A 21 -18.64 -17.19 -2.57
CA VAL A 21 -17.67 -16.09 -2.64
C VAL A 21 -17.17 -15.86 -1.21
N PRO A 22 -15.84 -15.84 -0.97
CA PRO A 22 -15.34 -15.49 0.34
C PRO A 22 -15.82 -14.07 0.65
N VAL A 23 -16.72 -13.97 1.61
CA VAL A 23 -17.20 -12.72 2.19
C VAL A 23 -15.95 -11.97 2.67
N GLN A 24 -15.71 -10.79 2.11
CA GLN A 24 -14.79 -9.81 2.70
C GLN A 24 -15.26 -9.55 4.12
N THR A 25 -14.61 -10.19 5.09
CA THR A 25 -14.76 -9.82 6.49
C THR A 25 -14.09 -8.46 6.63
N LYS A 26 -14.86 -7.39 6.48
CA LYS A 26 -14.50 -6.07 7.00
C LYS A 26 -14.32 -6.25 8.50
N SER A 27 -13.07 -6.38 8.94
CA SER A 27 -12.74 -6.15 10.33
C SER A 27 -13.13 -4.71 10.62
N ALA A 28 -14.03 -4.52 11.59
CA ALA A 28 -14.46 -3.22 12.04
C ALA A 28 -13.25 -2.49 12.65
N ALA A 29 -12.65 -1.60 11.87
CA ALA A 29 -11.89 -0.49 12.42
C ALA A 29 -12.94 0.51 12.94
N ASP A 30 -12.86 0.82 14.23
CA ASP A 30 -13.71 1.80 14.89
C ASP A 30 -13.83 3.09 14.07
N SER A 31 -15.07 3.57 13.95
CA SER A 31 -15.44 4.80 13.26
C SER A 31 -14.56 5.98 13.68
N VAL A 32 -13.70 6.43 12.76
CA VAL A 32 -13.03 7.72 12.85
C VAL A 32 -13.84 8.73 12.01
N ALA A 33 -14.11 9.90 12.60
CA ALA A 33 -14.77 11.05 11.99
C ALA A 33 -14.15 11.43 10.61
N PRO A 34 -14.88 12.15 9.72
CA PRO A 34 -14.37 12.47 8.38
C PRO A 34 -13.05 13.22 8.48
N VAL A 35 -11.98 12.56 8.03
CA VAL A 35 -10.61 13.06 8.06
C VAL A 35 -10.48 14.14 6.98
N SER A 36 -10.02 15.34 7.34
CA SER A 36 -9.64 16.35 6.36
C SER A 36 -8.53 15.77 5.47
N PRO A 37 -8.47 16.07 4.15
CA PRO A 37 -7.35 15.62 3.30
C PRO A 37 -5.98 16.09 3.81
N ASP A 38 -5.97 17.14 4.65
CA ASP A 38 -4.78 17.73 5.26
C ASP A 38 -4.38 17.06 6.58
N SER A 39 -5.09 16.03 7.03
CA SER A 39 -4.71 15.28 8.22
C SER A 39 -4.84 13.77 8.03
N LEU A 40 -4.10 13.04 8.86
CA LEU A 40 -4.09 11.59 8.91
C LEU A 40 -4.14 11.17 10.38
N SER A 41 -4.95 10.17 10.68
CA SER A 41 -4.87 9.39 11.91
C SER A 41 -4.59 7.94 11.57
N PHE A 42 -3.55 7.37 12.18
CA PHE A 42 -3.06 6.03 11.90
C PHE A 42 -2.75 5.32 13.21
N SER A 43 -3.21 4.08 13.34
CA SER A 43 -2.91 3.22 14.48
C SER A 43 -2.53 1.83 13.99
N TYR A 44 -1.42 1.30 14.48
CA TYR A 44 -0.92 -0.01 14.06
C TYR A 44 0.01 -0.59 15.14
N ASN A 45 -0.25 -1.83 15.58
CA ASN A 45 0.58 -2.53 16.58
C ASN A 45 0.92 -1.69 17.83
N GLY A 46 -0.04 -0.91 18.33
CA GLY A 46 0.14 -0.05 19.50
C GLY A 46 0.82 1.30 19.23
N LEU A 47 1.32 1.55 18.02
CA LEU A 47 1.64 2.90 17.56
C LEU A 47 0.33 3.67 17.40
N TRP A 48 0.25 4.84 18.03
CA TRP A 48 -0.73 5.86 17.70
C TRP A 48 -0.02 7.01 16.99
N LEU A 49 -0.55 7.47 15.86
CA LEU A 49 0.04 8.54 15.08
C LEU A 49 -1.04 9.44 14.47
N THR A 50 -0.80 10.74 14.54
CA THR A 50 -1.50 11.74 13.75
C THR A 50 -0.49 12.53 12.93
N ALA A 51 -0.83 12.81 11.68
CA ALA A 51 -0.06 13.69 10.82
C ALA A 51 -0.94 14.84 10.35
N THR A 52 -0.39 16.04 10.28
CA THR A 52 -1.08 17.22 9.78
C THR A 52 -0.19 17.94 8.78
N ALA A 53 -0.74 18.24 7.61
CA ALA A 53 -0.11 19.07 6.60
C ALA A 53 -0.37 20.55 6.93
N GLY A 54 0.72 21.30 7.05
CA GLY A 54 0.72 22.76 7.12
C GLY A 54 0.83 23.37 5.73
N LYS A 55 1.39 24.58 5.64
CA LYS A 55 1.61 25.28 4.36
C LYS A 55 2.79 24.71 3.57
N ASP A 56 3.87 24.33 4.26
CA ASP A 56 5.15 23.89 3.70
C ASP A 56 5.82 22.78 4.52
N SER A 57 5.10 22.24 5.49
CA SER A 57 5.62 21.29 6.46
C SER A 57 4.56 20.29 6.91
N ILE A 58 5.00 19.10 7.30
CA ILE A 58 4.18 18.10 7.95
C ILE A 58 4.62 18.01 9.40
N THR A 59 3.64 17.93 10.29
CA THR A 59 3.87 17.67 11.71
C THR A 59 3.26 16.33 12.07
N LEU A 60 4.06 15.45 12.65
CA LEU A 60 3.65 14.19 13.23
C LEU A 60 3.55 14.34 14.74
N THR A 61 2.47 13.82 15.32
CA THR A 61 2.36 13.57 16.75
C THR A 61 2.08 12.09 16.95
N TYR A 62 2.91 11.40 17.72
CA TYR A 62 2.82 9.95 17.86
C TYR A 62 3.23 9.46 19.24
N GLN A 63 2.81 8.24 19.56
CA GLN A 63 3.23 7.51 20.75
C GLN A 63 3.62 6.10 20.32
N LEU A 64 4.88 5.71 20.54
CA LEU A 64 5.32 4.34 20.32
C LEU A 64 4.74 3.43 21.43
N PRO A 65 4.60 2.11 21.19
CA PRO A 65 4.03 1.19 22.18
C PRO A 65 4.73 1.22 23.55
N THR A 66 6.04 1.50 23.55
CA THR A 66 6.87 1.54 24.77
C THR A 66 6.92 2.92 25.43
N ASP A 67 6.38 3.96 24.79
CA ASP A 67 6.50 5.33 25.25
C ASP A 67 5.35 5.68 26.21
N THR A 68 5.67 6.43 27.27
CA THR A 68 4.67 6.97 28.20
C THR A 68 4.18 8.36 27.79
N MET A 69 4.83 8.99 26.81
CA MET A 69 4.59 10.36 26.39
C MET A 69 4.48 10.44 24.87
N HIS A 70 3.69 11.41 24.42
CA HIS A 70 3.62 11.77 23.01
C HIS A 70 4.92 12.43 22.55
N ARG A 71 5.31 12.15 21.32
CA ARG A 71 6.48 12.70 20.64
C ARG A 71 6.03 13.44 19.39
N HIS A 72 6.85 14.38 18.95
CA HIS A 72 6.56 15.20 17.79
C HIS A 72 7.76 15.22 16.84
N VAL A 73 7.48 15.15 15.54
CA VAL A 73 8.48 15.31 14.47
C VAL A 73 7.87 16.20 13.40
N GLY A 74 8.56 17.29 13.07
CA GLY A 74 8.19 18.18 11.97
C GLY A 74 9.23 18.12 10.86
N PHE A 75 8.78 18.12 9.61
CA PHE A 75 9.67 18.20 8.45
C PHE A 75 9.04 19.01 7.32
N ARG A 76 9.88 19.61 6.48
CA ARG A 76 9.43 20.34 5.30
C ARG A 76 9.18 19.38 4.15
N TYR A 77 8.16 19.66 3.35
CA TYR A 77 8.01 19.05 2.04
C TYR A 77 8.34 20.10 0.96
N PRO A 78 8.93 19.70 -0.18
CA PRO A 78 9.21 20.64 -1.26
C PRO A 78 7.91 21.30 -1.74
N LEU A 79 8.00 22.58 -2.15
CA LEU A 79 6.93 23.56 -2.46
C LEU A 79 5.89 23.14 -3.53
N TYR A 80 5.30 21.96 -3.38
CA TYR A 80 4.10 21.54 -4.10
C TYR A 80 2.93 22.22 -3.39
N THR A 81 2.15 23.00 -4.13
CA THR A 81 0.98 23.73 -3.62
C THR A 81 -0.16 22.79 -3.22
N GLY A 82 -0.01 22.14 -2.07
CA GLY A 82 -0.98 21.19 -1.54
C GLY A 82 -0.44 19.77 -1.59
N VAL A 83 -0.39 19.17 -0.40
CA VAL A 83 -0.12 17.75 -0.20
C VAL A 83 -1.35 17.17 0.48
N ALA A 84 -1.71 15.94 0.12
CA ALA A 84 -2.82 15.25 0.76
C ALA A 84 -2.36 13.88 1.24
N PHE A 85 -2.92 13.44 2.37
CA PHE A 85 -2.72 12.09 2.85
C PHE A 85 -3.63 11.14 2.05
N PRO A 86 -3.09 10.11 1.38
CA PRO A 86 -3.94 9.12 0.73
C PRO A 86 -4.69 8.32 1.80
N ALA A 87 -5.94 7.94 1.52
CA ALA A 87 -6.66 6.98 2.36
C ALA A 87 -5.97 5.61 2.35
N GLU A 88 -5.40 5.25 1.20
CA GLU A 88 -4.61 4.03 0.96
C GLU A 88 -3.36 4.43 0.16
N GLY A 89 -2.18 4.38 0.79
CA GLY A 89 -0.90 4.74 0.17
C GLY A 89 0.15 3.63 0.22
N ILE A 90 0.03 2.75 1.23
CA ILE A 90 0.81 1.52 1.36
C ILE A 90 -0.12 0.33 1.15
N ALA A 91 0.32 -0.64 0.35
CA ALA A 91 -0.33 -1.94 0.24
C ALA A 91 0.63 -3.04 0.72
N VAL A 92 0.30 -3.67 1.84
CA VAL A 92 1.10 -4.73 2.47
C VAL A 92 0.67 -6.08 1.91
N LEU A 93 1.58 -6.78 1.25
CA LEU A 93 1.38 -8.13 0.73
C LEU A 93 1.61 -9.16 1.84
N HIS A 94 0.63 -10.04 1.96
CA HIS A 94 0.66 -11.23 2.82
C HIS A 94 0.58 -12.49 1.94
N LYS A 95 0.87 -13.66 2.49
CA LYS A 95 0.89 -14.95 1.76
C LYS A 95 -0.31 -15.18 0.83
N ASN A 96 -1.52 -14.80 1.25
CA ASN A 96 -2.77 -15.04 0.52
C ASN A 96 -3.54 -13.77 0.13
N GLY A 97 -3.00 -12.57 0.36
CA GLY A 97 -3.80 -11.35 0.29
C GLY A 97 -2.98 -10.08 0.37
N TYR A 98 -3.68 -8.97 0.56
CA TYR A 98 -3.06 -7.71 0.91
C TYR A 98 -3.97 -6.92 1.84
N THR A 99 -3.37 -6.01 2.61
CA THR A 99 -4.08 -4.94 3.31
C THR A 99 -3.56 -3.61 2.79
N ALA A 100 -4.42 -2.59 2.77
CA ALA A 100 -4.03 -1.25 2.36
C ALA A 100 -4.26 -0.28 3.52
N ALA A 101 -3.36 0.68 3.64
CA ALA A 101 -3.35 1.65 4.72
C ALA A 101 -2.77 2.98 4.24
N PRO A 102 -3.12 4.09 4.89
CA PRO A 102 -2.59 5.41 4.53
C PRO A 102 -1.07 5.51 4.76
N ALA A 103 -0.54 4.76 5.72
CA ALA A 103 0.87 4.66 6.08
C ALA A 103 1.23 3.23 6.47
N GLY A 104 2.53 2.93 6.60
CA GLY A 104 3.02 1.60 6.99
C GLY A 104 4.17 1.69 7.96
N LEU A 105 4.41 0.63 8.74
CA LEU A 105 5.50 0.54 9.69
C LEU A 105 6.38 -0.66 9.36
N ILE A 106 7.69 -0.46 9.29
CA ILE A 106 8.69 -1.53 9.24
C ILE A 106 9.34 -1.66 10.62
N GLY A 107 9.31 -2.87 11.17
CA GLY A 107 9.67 -3.11 12.56
C GLY A 107 8.84 -2.23 13.50
N ASP A 108 9.50 -1.67 14.52
CA ASP A 108 8.81 -0.94 15.60
C ASP A 108 8.90 0.59 15.47
N SER A 109 9.63 1.12 14.48
CA SER A 109 9.90 2.56 14.44
C SER A 109 10.17 3.18 13.08
N LEU A 110 10.21 2.42 11.98
CA LEU A 110 10.42 2.99 10.64
C LEU A 110 9.07 3.20 9.96
N LEU A 111 8.59 4.44 9.99
CA LEU A 111 7.36 4.84 9.34
C LEU A 111 7.60 5.08 7.85
N LEU A 112 6.76 4.47 7.04
CA LEU A 112 6.56 4.75 5.63
C LEU A 112 5.34 5.66 5.50
N LEU A 113 5.56 6.90 5.09
CA LEU A 113 4.51 7.91 4.95
C LEU A 113 4.39 8.36 3.49
N PRO A 114 3.47 7.77 2.73
CA PRO A 114 3.11 8.24 1.41
C PRO A 114 2.31 9.55 1.47
N LEU A 115 2.54 10.40 0.49
CA LEU A 115 1.78 11.62 0.26
C LEU A 115 1.40 11.72 -1.21
N ILE A 116 0.18 12.15 -1.45
CA ILE A 116 -0.26 12.61 -2.76
C ILE A 116 0.34 14.00 -2.95
N ASN A 117 1.08 14.17 -4.04
CA ASN A 117 1.61 15.46 -4.48
C ASN A 117 1.09 15.76 -5.91
N HIS A 118 1.50 16.88 -6.50
CA HIS A 118 1.10 17.27 -7.85
C HIS A 118 1.66 16.39 -8.99
N VAL A 119 2.42 15.32 -8.69
CA VAL A 119 2.82 14.37 -9.72
C VAL A 119 1.59 13.57 -10.11
N SER A 120 1.14 13.74 -11.36
CA SER A 120 -0.01 13.04 -11.89
C SER A 120 0.12 11.53 -11.65
N ASN A 121 -0.77 11.01 -10.79
CA ASN A 121 -0.92 9.60 -10.47
C ASN A 121 0.27 8.94 -9.77
N GLY A 122 0.99 9.66 -8.91
CA GLY A 122 2.07 9.10 -8.10
C GLY A 122 2.03 9.50 -6.63
N LEU A 123 2.87 8.84 -5.84
CA LEU A 123 3.08 9.11 -4.43
C LEU A 123 4.53 9.54 -4.19
N SER A 124 4.73 10.55 -3.36
CA SER A 124 6.01 10.73 -2.66
C SER A 124 6.00 9.86 -1.41
N LEU A 125 7.11 9.21 -1.10
CA LEU A 125 7.29 8.36 0.06
C LEU A 125 8.35 8.95 0.98
N TYR A 126 7.93 9.28 2.21
CA TYR A 126 8.83 9.69 3.27
C TYR A 126 9.13 8.50 4.17
N ILE A 127 10.40 8.35 4.55
CA ILE A 127 10.87 7.35 5.50
C ILE A 127 11.31 8.06 6.76
N ILE A 128 10.69 7.70 7.87
CA ILE A 128 10.83 8.43 9.13
C ILE A 128 11.16 7.44 10.23
N ASN A 129 12.32 7.61 10.85
CA ASN A 129 12.66 6.89 12.05
C ASN A 129 12.01 7.59 13.25
N LEU A 130 10.91 7.03 13.74
CA LEU A 130 10.15 7.56 14.87
C LEU A 130 10.93 7.49 16.19
N ARG A 131 11.94 6.62 16.31
CA ARG A 131 12.77 6.56 17.52
C ARG A 131 13.72 7.77 17.57
N SER A 132 14.43 8.05 16.49
CA SER A 132 15.39 9.15 16.41
C SER A 132 14.77 10.49 15.97
N GLY A 133 13.56 10.48 15.45
CA GLY A 133 12.92 11.63 14.81
C GLY A 133 13.56 12.06 13.48
N LYS A 134 14.38 11.20 12.87
CA LYS A 134 15.06 11.51 11.61
C LYS A 134 14.14 11.21 10.43
N VAL A 135 14.12 12.11 9.46
CA VAL A 135 13.39 11.98 8.20
C VAL A 135 14.42 11.81 7.08
N SER A 136 14.16 10.92 6.13
CA SER A 136 15.00 10.79 4.94
C SER A 136 15.12 12.12 4.20
N GLU A 137 16.33 12.43 3.75
CA GLU A 137 16.61 13.63 2.95
C GLU A 137 16.28 13.42 1.47
N ARG A 138 16.11 12.16 1.04
CA ARG A 138 15.84 11.80 -0.34
C ARG A 138 14.36 11.77 -0.63
N ASP A 139 14.00 12.28 -1.81
CA ASP A 139 12.64 12.21 -2.32
C ASP A 139 12.44 10.90 -3.08
N TYR A 140 11.78 9.95 -2.43
CA TYR A 140 11.36 8.71 -3.06
C TYR A 140 9.98 8.88 -3.66
N ARG A 141 9.81 8.43 -4.90
CA ARG A 141 8.53 8.50 -5.60
C ARG A 141 8.18 7.17 -6.24
N THR A 142 6.88 6.95 -6.38
CA THR A 142 6.33 5.89 -7.21
C THR A 142 5.22 6.45 -8.07
N ALA A 143 5.14 6.01 -9.32
CA ALA A 143 4.00 6.31 -10.20
C ALA A 143 2.95 5.19 -10.18
N LEU A 144 3.10 4.21 -9.29
CA LEU A 144 2.08 3.24 -8.94
C LEU A 144 1.11 3.86 -7.92
N PRO A 145 -0.15 3.39 -7.86
CA PRO A 145 -1.14 3.90 -6.92
C PRO A 145 -0.80 3.60 -5.45
N HIS A 146 0.07 2.61 -5.20
CA HIS A 146 0.53 2.24 -3.87
C HIS A 146 2.03 2.00 -3.87
N VAL A 147 2.66 2.23 -2.73
CA VAL A 147 3.93 1.58 -2.39
C VAL A 147 3.57 0.17 -1.92
N TRP A 148 4.03 -0.85 -2.64
CA TRP A 148 3.82 -2.23 -2.23
C TRP A 148 4.91 -2.64 -1.25
N LEU A 149 4.53 -3.20 -0.11
CA LEU A 149 5.42 -3.71 0.94
C LEU A 149 5.22 -5.22 1.08
N ASN A 150 6.28 -6.00 0.99
CA ASN A 150 6.24 -7.42 1.36
C ASN A 150 6.38 -7.53 2.89
N GLU A 151 5.38 -8.12 3.56
CA GLU A 151 5.39 -8.27 5.01
C GLU A 151 6.56 -9.13 5.52
N ASP A 152 6.91 -10.20 4.78
CA ASP A 152 7.84 -11.22 5.25
C ASP A 152 9.30 -10.73 5.29
N ASN A 153 9.69 -9.88 4.32
CA ASN A 153 11.08 -9.44 4.15
C ASN A 153 11.25 -7.91 4.12
N HIS A 154 10.16 -7.18 4.33
CA HIS A 154 10.12 -5.71 4.35
C HIS A 154 10.67 -5.03 3.09
N THR A 155 10.67 -5.72 1.95
CA THR A 155 11.04 -5.14 0.66
C THR A 155 9.88 -4.33 0.09
N LEU A 156 10.22 -3.21 -0.54
CA LEU A 156 9.28 -2.28 -1.15
C LEU A 156 9.34 -2.35 -2.68
N LEU A 157 8.23 -2.13 -3.36
CA LEU A 157 8.20 -1.90 -4.80
C LEU A 157 7.88 -0.43 -5.09
N LEU A 158 8.79 0.23 -5.79
CA LEU A 158 8.58 1.56 -6.36
C LEU A 158 8.70 1.50 -7.88
N SER A 159 8.19 2.53 -8.56
CA SER A 159 8.38 2.70 -9.99
C SER A 159 8.83 4.11 -10.37
N ASP A 160 9.49 4.23 -11.52
CA ASP A 160 9.66 5.52 -12.19
C ASP A 160 8.34 6.05 -12.74
N SER A 161 8.39 7.27 -13.27
CA SER A 161 7.31 7.90 -14.03
C SER A 161 6.87 7.05 -15.22
N ARG A 162 5.58 7.15 -15.54
CA ARG A 162 4.96 6.50 -16.70
C ARG A 162 5.65 6.91 -18.01
N GLN A 163 6.03 5.92 -18.80
CA GLN A 163 6.52 6.09 -20.18
C GLN A 163 5.51 5.50 -21.16
N LEU A 164 5.31 6.14 -22.31
CA LEU A 164 4.51 5.56 -23.38
C LEU A 164 5.33 4.52 -24.13
N TYR A 165 4.73 3.35 -24.39
CA TYR A 165 5.36 2.26 -25.11
C TYR A 165 4.44 1.77 -26.24
N HIS A 166 4.97 1.76 -27.48
CA HIS A 166 4.23 1.39 -28.70
C HIS A 166 2.82 2.00 -28.80
N ASP A 167 2.69 3.30 -28.46
CA ASP A 167 1.48 4.13 -28.58
C ASP A 167 0.21 3.58 -27.90
N SER A 168 0.34 2.55 -27.07
CA SER A 168 -0.80 1.81 -26.54
C SER A 168 -0.54 1.18 -25.18
N MET A 169 0.66 1.29 -24.62
CA MET A 169 1.01 0.72 -23.32
C MET A 169 1.68 1.75 -22.43
N SER A 170 1.40 1.65 -21.14
CA SER A 170 2.08 2.41 -20.09
C SER A 170 3.20 1.55 -19.52
N LEU A 171 4.44 1.99 -19.68
CA LEU A 171 5.65 1.33 -19.20
C LEU A 171 6.18 2.02 -17.96
N TYR A 172 6.50 1.22 -16.95
CA TYR A 172 7.12 1.68 -15.71
C TYR A 172 8.37 0.86 -15.46
N ARG A 173 9.49 1.52 -15.19
CA ARG A 173 10.66 0.82 -14.63
C ARG A 173 10.43 0.61 -13.15
N SER A 174 10.70 -0.59 -12.66
CA SER A 174 10.39 -0.98 -11.29
C SER A 174 11.63 -1.33 -10.50
N TYR A 175 11.60 -0.95 -9.24
CA TYR A 175 12.69 -1.11 -8.29
C TYR A 175 12.19 -1.84 -7.06
N ARG A 176 12.90 -2.91 -6.69
CA ARG A 176 12.80 -3.51 -5.37
C ARG A 176 13.72 -2.71 -4.46
N CYS A 177 13.19 -2.27 -3.33
CA CYS A 177 13.91 -1.41 -2.41
C CYS A 177 13.95 -2.05 -1.02
N VAL A 178 15.05 -1.83 -0.31
CA VAL A 178 15.18 -2.16 1.12
C VAL A 178 15.46 -0.88 1.88
N VAL A 179 14.90 -0.77 3.09
CA VAL A 179 15.23 0.34 3.99
C VAL A 179 16.52 0.01 4.73
N VAL A 180 17.55 0.83 4.55
CA VAL A 180 18.80 0.76 5.30
C VAL A 180 18.90 2.05 6.11
N GLU A 181 18.82 1.90 7.43
CA GLU A 181 18.67 3.00 8.39
C GLU A 181 17.40 3.83 8.15
N ASN A 182 17.49 4.89 7.36
CA ASN A 182 16.39 5.78 7.00
C ASN A 182 16.35 6.07 5.49
N GLU A 183 17.08 5.32 4.68
CA GLU A 183 17.20 5.51 3.23
C GLU A 183 16.80 4.24 2.49
N LEU A 184 16.44 4.37 1.19
CA LEU A 184 16.21 3.24 0.31
C LEU A 184 17.43 2.93 -0.53
N GLU A 185 17.86 1.69 -0.45
CA GLU A 185 18.69 1.09 -1.50
C GLU A 185 17.79 0.52 -2.58
N LYS A 186 18.00 0.93 -3.82
CA LYS A 186 17.17 0.55 -4.97
C LYS A 186 17.89 -0.48 -5.83
N GLN A 187 17.21 -1.58 -6.13
CA GLN A 187 17.63 -2.57 -7.13
C GLN A 187 16.60 -2.61 -8.26
N ALA A 188 17.04 -2.42 -9.51
CA ALA A 188 16.17 -2.58 -10.66
C ALA A 188 15.73 -4.05 -10.80
N VAL A 189 14.42 -4.30 -10.89
CA VAL A 189 13.84 -5.66 -10.94
C VAL A 189 13.00 -5.94 -12.17
N GLY A 190 12.74 -4.93 -13.00
CA GLY A 190 12.09 -5.15 -14.29
C GLY A 190 11.29 -3.96 -14.80
N ARG A 191 10.34 -4.27 -15.67
CA ARG A 191 9.42 -3.32 -16.27
C ARG A 191 7.99 -3.82 -16.08
N LEU A 192 7.10 -2.93 -15.68
CA LEU A 192 5.67 -3.17 -15.66
C LEU A 192 5.04 -2.54 -16.90
N LEU A 193 4.21 -3.31 -17.57
CA LEU A 193 3.47 -2.91 -18.76
C LEU A 193 1.99 -3.00 -18.43
N PHE A 194 1.30 -1.86 -18.54
CA PHE A 194 -0.14 -1.78 -18.35
C PHE A 194 -0.81 -1.35 -19.65
N PRO A 195 -1.97 -1.94 -19.98
CA PRO A 195 -2.86 -1.36 -21.00
C PRO A 195 -3.24 0.09 -20.64
N PRO A 196 -3.76 0.87 -21.61
CA PRO A 196 -4.16 2.25 -21.36
C PRO A 196 -5.20 2.34 -20.24
N GLY A 197 -4.92 3.18 -19.25
CA GLY A 197 -5.83 3.42 -18.10
C GLY A 197 -5.97 2.24 -17.13
N LYS A 198 -5.09 1.23 -17.20
CA LYS A 198 -5.07 0.07 -16.30
C LYS A 198 -3.91 0.09 -15.29
N ASP A 199 -3.11 1.13 -15.32
CA ASP A 199 -2.01 1.43 -14.40
C ASP A 199 -2.46 1.70 -12.96
N ALA A 200 -3.74 2.04 -12.76
CA ALA A 200 -4.38 2.17 -11.44
C ALA A 200 -5.17 0.92 -11.01
N ASP A 201 -5.21 -0.14 -11.81
CA ASP A 201 -5.97 -1.36 -11.49
C ASP A 201 -5.28 -2.15 -10.36
N MET A 202 -5.96 -2.29 -9.23
CA MET A 202 -5.42 -2.95 -8.04
C MET A 202 -5.13 -4.43 -8.25
N THR A 203 -5.90 -5.13 -9.09
CA THR A 203 -5.68 -6.55 -9.35
C THR A 203 -4.39 -6.75 -10.15
N ILE A 204 -4.19 -5.89 -11.16
CA ILE A 204 -3.01 -5.96 -12.04
C ILE A 204 -1.76 -5.54 -11.27
N THR A 205 -1.82 -4.41 -10.56
CA THR A 205 -0.69 -3.91 -9.77
C THR A 205 -0.31 -4.84 -8.62
N ARG A 206 -1.28 -5.49 -7.95
CA ARG A 206 -1.02 -6.56 -6.97
C ARG A 206 -0.28 -7.73 -7.58
N THR A 207 -0.77 -8.25 -8.72
CA THR A 207 -0.17 -9.43 -9.38
C THR A 207 1.27 -9.14 -9.78
N ALA A 208 1.51 -7.94 -10.32
CA ALA A 208 2.83 -7.42 -10.62
C ALA A 208 3.72 -7.35 -9.36
N ALA A 209 3.21 -6.79 -8.27
CA ALA A 209 3.94 -6.64 -7.02
C ALA A 209 4.32 -7.99 -6.40
N GLN A 210 3.39 -8.96 -6.37
CA GLN A 210 3.66 -10.32 -5.90
C GLN A 210 4.80 -10.96 -6.70
N LYS A 211 4.79 -10.84 -8.03
CA LYS A 211 5.86 -11.38 -8.89
C LYS A 211 7.22 -10.71 -8.65
N LEU A 212 7.23 -9.40 -8.37
CA LEU A 212 8.47 -8.62 -8.27
C LEU A 212 9.03 -8.49 -6.86
N LEU A 213 8.27 -8.88 -5.82
CA LEU A 213 8.72 -8.83 -4.41
C LEU A 213 8.88 -10.21 -3.75
N GLN A 214 8.40 -11.28 -4.40
CA GLN A 214 8.67 -12.66 -4.00
C GLN A 214 9.98 -13.18 -4.61
#